data_AF-A0A382GUA8-F1
#
_entry.id   AF-A0A382GUA8-F1
#
_cell.length_a   1.000
_cell.length_b   1.000
_cell.length_c   1.000
_cell.angle_alpha   90.00
_cell.angle_beta   90.00
_cell.angle_gamma   90.00
#
_symmetry.space_group_name_H-M   'P 1'
#
loop_
_entity.id
_entity.type
_entity.pdbx_description
1 polymer ?
#
loop_
_entity_poly.entity_id
_entity_poly.type
_entity_poly.pdbx_seq_one_letter_code
_entity_poly.pdbx_strand_id
1 'polypeptide(L)'
;MIWKRQIPILIVTLVGSITLFGWFIDQPNIKEFVNDDATQWFDILASFAIILGALNLIKLQVQKVLYQKPGWIYSVVAILGFIFAIIAGFFVKGVD
;
A
#
# COMPACT_ATOMS: atom_id res chain seq x y z
N MET A 1 11.37 3.32 -24.99
CA MET A 1 10.48 3.02 -23.84
C MET A 1 11.20 2.42 -22.63
N ILE A 2 12.34 1.73 -22.82
CA ILE A 2 13.19 1.15 -21.76
C ILE A 2 13.56 2.20 -20.69
N TRP A 3 14.12 3.33 -21.08
CA TRP A 3 14.60 4.39 -20.19
C TRP A 3 13.53 4.99 -19.25
N LYS A 4 12.26 5.03 -19.65
CA LYS A 4 11.17 5.60 -18.82
C LYS A 4 10.61 4.62 -17.79
N ARG A 5 10.77 3.31 -17.98
CA ARG A 5 10.21 2.27 -17.11
C ARG A 5 11.28 1.54 -16.31
N GLN A 6 12.41 1.23 -16.92
CA GLN A 6 13.45 0.44 -16.27
C GLN A 6 14.26 1.24 -15.26
N ILE A 7 14.52 2.54 -15.50
CA ILE A 7 15.22 3.37 -14.52
C ILE A 7 14.45 3.47 -13.20
N PRO A 8 13.14 3.84 -13.18
CA PRO A 8 12.38 3.87 -11.93
C PRO A 8 12.34 2.51 -11.22
N ILE A 9 12.15 1.42 -11.97
CA ILE A 9 12.15 0.07 -11.38
C ILE A 9 13.50 -0.24 -10.75
N LEU A 10 14.60 0.06 -11.42
CA LEU A 10 15.94 -0.19 -10.93
C LEU A 10 16.24 0.62 -9.66
N ILE A 11 15.82 1.90 -9.62
CA ILE A 11 15.94 2.75 -8.42
C ILE A 11 15.17 2.13 -7.25
N VAL A 12 13.90 1.76 -7.46
CA VAL A 12 13.07 1.16 -6.40
C VAL A 12 13.66 -0.17 -5.93
N THR A 13 14.12 -1.02 -6.84
CA THR A 13 14.77 -2.29 -6.49
C THR A 13 16.06 -2.08 -5.69
N LEU A 14 16.90 -1.12 -6.07
CA LEU A 14 18.13 -0.82 -5.33
C LEU A 14 17.84 -0.25 -3.95
N VAL A 15 16.99 0.78 -3.86
CA VAL A 15 16.64 1.43 -2.58
C VAL A 15 15.97 0.42 -1.66
N GLY A 16 15.02 -0.38 -2.16
CA GLY A 16 14.37 -1.44 -1.39
C GLY A 16 15.32 -2.55 -0.96
N SER A 17 16.32 -2.88 -1.78
CA SER A 17 17.37 -3.83 -1.37
C SER A 17 18.25 -3.25 -0.28
N ILE A 18 18.63 -1.97 -0.37
CA ILE A 18 19.46 -1.29 0.65
C ILE A 18 18.72 -1.23 1.99
N THR A 19 17.42 -0.91 2.01
CA THR A 19 16.64 -0.90 3.27
C THR A 19 16.50 -2.31 3.86
N LEU A 20 16.29 -3.35 3.04
CA LEU A 20 16.26 -4.73 3.51
C LEU A 20 17.61 -5.21 4.05
N PHE A 21 18.70 -4.97 3.31
CA PHE A 21 20.04 -5.39 3.71
C PHE A 21 20.64 -4.54 4.83
N GLY A 22 20.24 -3.27 4.94
CA GLY A 22 20.74 -2.36 5.98
C GLY A 22 20.39 -2.84 7.40
N TRP A 23 19.36 -3.68 7.55
CA TRP A 23 19.04 -4.34 8.82
C TRP A 23 20.11 -5.36 9.27
N PHE A 24 20.97 -5.83 8.37
CA PHE A 24 22.05 -6.78 8.65
C PHE A 24 23.42 -6.10 8.85
N ILE A 25 23.50 -4.76 8.70
CA ILE A 25 24.76 -4.01 8.78
C ILE A 25 24.80 -3.20 10.08
N ASP A 26 25.75 -3.51 10.97
CA ASP A 26 25.92 -2.80 12.24
C ASP A 26 26.85 -1.57 12.09
N GLN A 27 26.40 -0.61 11.27
CA GLN A 27 27.07 0.68 11.09
C GLN A 27 26.08 1.80 11.45
N PRO A 28 26.42 2.75 12.34
CA PRO A 28 25.48 3.73 12.88
C PRO A 28 24.75 4.53 11.81
N ASN A 29 25.46 5.03 10.79
CA ASN A 29 24.85 5.82 9.71
C ASN A 29 23.84 5.03 8.87
N ILE A 30 24.09 3.72 8.64
CA ILE A 30 23.19 2.87 7.84
C ILE A 30 21.96 2.51 8.67
N LYS A 31 22.18 2.24 9.96
CA LYS A 31 21.11 1.90 10.90
C LYS A 31 20.15 3.06 11.13
N GLU A 32 20.66 4.27 11.28
CA GLU A 32 19.86 5.51 11.38
C GLU A 32 19.03 5.74 10.11
N PHE A 33 19.64 5.62 8.93
CA PHE A 33 18.92 5.77 7.66
C PHE A 33 17.78 4.74 7.49
N VAL A 34 18.02 3.46 7.83
CA VAL A 34 16.98 2.42 7.67
C VAL A 34 15.87 2.56 8.71
N ASN A 35 16.21 2.87 9.96
CA ASN A 35 15.22 2.91 11.03
C ASN A 35 14.40 4.19 11.03
N ASP A 36 15.03 5.34 10.79
CA ASP A 36 14.40 6.64 11.00
C ASP A 36 13.98 7.24 9.65
N ASP A 37 14.94 7.54 8.77
CA ASP A 37 14.67 8.23 7.50
C ASP A 37 13.74 7.39 6.61
N ALA A 38 14.14 6.16 6.29
CA ALA A 38 13.41 5.31 5.35
C ALA A 38 11.99 4.99 5.85
N THR A 39 11.84 4.71 7.14
CA THR A 39 10.54 4.45 7.78
C THR A 39 9.66 5.70 7.74
N GLN A 40 10.19 6.87 8.06
CA GLN A 40 9.42 8.12 8.02
C GLN A 40 8.92 8.45 6.61
N TRP A 41 9.79 8.32 5.60
CA TRP A 41 9.38 8.48 4.21
C TRP A 41 8.32 7.46 3.80
N PHE A 42 8.47 6.19 4.23
CA PHE A 42 7.50 5.14 3.97
C PHE A 42 6.14 5.46 4.61
N ASP A 43 6.10 5.87 5.88
CA ASP A 43 4.85 6.16 6.60
C ASP A 43 4.06 7.30 5.95
N ILE A 44 4.74 8.35 5.50
CA ILE A 44 4.12 9.45 4.75
C ILE A 44 3.50 8.92 3.46
N LEU A 45 4.27 8.15 2.67
CA LEU A 45 3.78 7.59 1.41
C LEU A 45 2.64 6.59 1.62
N ALA A 46 2.75 5.72 2.61
CA ALA A 46 1.77 4.70 2.95
C ALA A 46 0.44 5.32 3.38
N SER A 47 0.48 6.38 4.19
CA SER A 47 -0.71 7.11 4.64
C SER A 47 -1.55 7.62 3.46
N PHE A 48 -0.91 8.21 2.45
CA PHE A 48 -1.61 8.63 1.23
C PHE A 48 -2.02 7.45 0.34
N ALA A 49 -1.17 6.44 0.20
CA ALA A 49 -1.42 5.28 -0.65
C ALA A 49 -2.59 4.43 -0.17
N ILE A 50 -2.77 4.27 1.15
CA ILE A 50 -3.88 3.52 1.75
C ILE A 50 -5.21 4.22 1.42
N ILE A 51 -5.28 5.53 1.61
CA ILE A 51 -6.49 6.32 1.30
C ILE A 51 -6.78 6.25 -0.21
N LEU A 52 -5.79 6.50 -1.06
CA LEU A 52 -5.96 6.48 -2.50
C LEU A 52 -6.36 5.08 -3.00
N GLY A 53 -5.74 4.03 -2.47
CA GLY A 53 -6.03 2.64 -2.80
C GLY A 53 -7.45 2.24 -2.40
N ALA A 54 -7.85 2.57 -1.17
CA ALA A 54 -9.20 2.33 -0.65
C ALA A 54 -10.26 3.06 -1.49
N LEU A 55 -10.07 4.36 -1.72
CA LEU A 55 -11.00 5.18 -2.51
C LEU A 55 -11.11 4.69 -3.96
N ASN A 56 -9.98 4.34 -4.59
CA ASN A 56 -9.99 3.85 -5.96
C ASN A 56 -10.72 2.49 -6.08
N LEU A 57 -10.46 1.58 -5.13
CA LEU A 57 -11.14 0.29 -5.08
C LEU A 57 -12.65 0.48 -4.92
N ILE A 58 -13.10 1.25 -3.92
CA ILE A 58 -14.53 1.50 -3.69
C ILE A 58 -15.14 2.15 -4.93
N LYS A 59 -14.52 3.21 -5.48
CA LYS A 59 -15.02 3.92 -6.65
C LYS A 59 -15.25 2.98 -7.83
N LEU A 60 -14.28 2.13 -8.15
CA LEU A 60 -14.39 1.20 -9.27
C LEU A 60 -15.49 0.15 -9.04
N GLN A 61 -15.57 -0.41 -7.83
CA GLN A 61 -16.58 -1.42 -7.53
C GLN A 61 -18.00 -0.81 -7.48
N VAL A 62 -18.16 0.37 -6.88
CA VAL A 62 -19.45 1.08 -6.82
C VAL A 62 -19.92 1.46 -8.22
N GLN A 63 -19.04 2.00 -9.07
CA GLN A 63 -19.38 2.26 -10.47
C GLN A 63 -19.81 0.99 -11.20
N LYS A 64 -19.13 -0.13 -10.95
CA LYS A 64 -19.47 -1.41 -11.57
C LYS A 64 -20.87 -1.90 -11.15
N VAL A 65 -21.26 -1.67 -9.90
CA VAL A 65 -22.60 -1.97 -9.38
C VAL A 65 -23.66 -1.02 -9.94
N LEU A 66 -23.42 0.30 -9.91
CA LEU A 66 -24.37 1.31 -10.38
C LEU A 66 -24.71 1.14 -11.86
N TYR A 67 -23.72 0.85 -12.70
CA TYR A 67 -23.91 0.63 -14.14
C TYR A 67 -24.18 -0.83 -14.50
N GLN A 68 -24.41 -1.71 -13.50
CA GLN A 68 -24.69 -3.15 -13.68
C GLN A 68 -23.79 -3.86 -14.70
N LYS A 69 -22.50 -3.50 -14.70
CA LYS A 69 -21.53 -4.07 -15.65
C LYS A 69 -21.38 -5.58 -15.41
N PRO A 70 -20.94 -6.36 -16.41
CA PRO A 70 -20.80 -7.81 -16.28
C PRO A 70 -19.99 -8.20 -15.04
N GLY A 71 -20.56 -9.10 -14.23
CA GLY A 71 -19.99 -9.51 -12.95
C GLY A 71 -20.12 -8.47 -11.82
N TRP A 72 -21.18 -7.65 -11.82
CA TRP A 72 -21.48 -6.69 -10.75
C TRP A 72 -21.74 -7.36 -9.39
N ILE A 73 -22.21 -8.61 -9.37
CA ILE A 73 -22.44 -9.38 -8.12
C ILE A 73 -21.12 -9.53 -7.35
N TYR A 74 -20.02 -9.84 -8.04
CA TYR A 74 -18.69 -9.93 -7.41
C TYR A 74 -18.22 -8.60 -6.84
N SER A 75 -18.64 -7.48 -7.44
CA SER A 75 -18.35 -6.14 -6.92
C SER A 75 -19.08 -5.85 -5.63
N VAL A 76 -20.32 -6.32 -5.48
CA VAL A 76 -21.07 -6.23 -4.21
C VAL A 76 -20.35 -7.00 -3.11
N VAL A 77 -19.92 -8.23 -3.40
CA VAL A 77 -19.15 -9.05 -2.45
C VAL A 77 -17.84 -8.35 -2.07
N ALA A 78 -17.14 -7.75 -3.03
CA ALA A 78 -15.91 -7.01 -2.78
C ALA A 78 -16.13 -5.77 -1.87
N ILE A 79 -17.20 -5.00 -2.12
CA ILE A 79 -17.54 -3.84 -1.27
C ILE A 79 -17.89 -4.29 0.15
N LEU A 80 -18.73 -5.32 0.29
CA LEU A 80 -19.11 -5.85 1.60
C LEU A 80 -17.90 -6.42 2.35
N GLY A 81 -17.03 -7.16 1.67
CA GLY A 81 -15.79 -7.68 2.24
C GLY A 81 -14.83 -6.58 2.67
N PHE A 82 -14.73 -5.49 1.89
CA PHE A 82 -13.92 -4.34 2.24
C PHE A 82 -14.44 -3.62 3.49
N ILE A 83 -15.75 -3.36 3.56
CA ILE A 83 -16.39 -2.77 4.75
C ILE A 83 -16.23 -3.68 5.97
N PHE A 84 -16.43 -4.99 5.79
CA PHE A 84 -16.24 -5.98 6.85
C PHE A 84 -14.80 -5.98 7.37
N ALA A 85 -13.80 -5.94 6.48
CA ALA A 85 -12.39 -5.90 6.88
C ALA A 85 -12.05 -4.61 7.67
N ILE A 86 -12.62 -3.46 7.28
CA ILE A 86 -12.47 -2.22 8.06
C ILE A 86 -13.11 -2.38 9.44
N ILE A 87 -14.37 -2.83 9.50
CA ILE A 87 -15.06 -2.98 10.78
C ILE A 87 -14.32 -3.98 11.67
N ALA A 88 -13.90 -5.13 11.15
CA ALA A 88 -13.13 -6.11 11.89
C ALA A 88 -11.78 -5.54 12.38
N GLY A 89 -11.04 -4.83 11.51
CA GLY A 89 -9.76 -4.24 11.87
C GLY A 89 -9.86 -3.20 12.99
N PHE A 90 -10.82 -2.27 12.88
CA PHE A 90 -10.98 -1.18 13.84
C PHE A 90 -11.75 -1.57 15.11
N PHE A 91 -12.74 -2.46 15.04
CA PHE A 91 -13.60 -2.78 16.19
C PHE A 91 -13.25 -4.09 16.89
N VAL A 92 -12.71 -5.10 16.19
CA VAL A 92 -12.38 -6.39 16.82
C VAL A 92 -10.94 -6.40 17.34
N LYS A 93 -10.05 -5.59 16.73
CA LYS A 93 -8.63 -5.52 17.08
C LYS A 93 -8.16 -4.13 17.54
N GLY A 94 -9.03 -3.12 17.51
CA GLY A 94 -8.65 -1.72 17.71
C GLY A 94 -8.75 -1.18 19.14
N VAL A 95 -8.58 -2.03 20.15
CA VAL A 95 -8.32 -1.63 21.54
C VAL A 95 -7.36 -2.64 22.16
N ASP A 96 -6.07 -2.48 21.86
CA ASP A 96 -4.92 -2.88 22.69
C ASP A 96 -3.68 -2.11 22.21
#